data_AF-A0A962IAT9-F1
#
_entry.id   AF-A0A962IAT9-F1
#
_cell.length_a   1.000
_cell.length_b   1.000
_cell.length_c   1.000
_cell.angle_alpha   90.00
_cell.angle_beta   90.00
_cell.angle_gamma   90.00
#
_symmetry.space_group_name_H-M   'P 1'
#
loop_
_entity.id
_entity.type
_entity.pdbx_description
1 polymer ?
#
loop_
_entity_poly.entity_id
_entity_poly.type
_entity_poly.pdbx_seq_one_letter_code
_entity_poly.pdbx_strand_id
1 'polypeptide(L)'
;DPQRTSPYRFYQFFVNAEDAKVIDYLKVFTFLERGQIEAIEAEQQANPGARPAQRALAREVTTLLHGAAACDSAIKASQILFGAEIGDTDEATFMDVVGEVPTFDLDPAALDGEGLPLVDLLVQAGLCPSKGQARKDIDGGGIYVNNLRVSDAGSRVTIEQRLFGRYLLLRKGKKSYAVARCGA
;
A
#
# COMPACT_ATOMS: atom_id res chain seq x y z
N ASP A 1 4.93 5.40 -20.24
CA ASP A 1 4.11 6.60 -19.99
C ASP A 1 3.51 6.50 -18.59
N PRO A 2 3.95 7.35 -17.64
CA PRO A 2 3.45 7.39 -16.27
C PRO A 2 1.94 7.57 -16.13
N GLN A 3 1.28 8.19 -17.12
CA GLN A 3 -0.17 8.40 -17.11
C GLN A 3 -0.96 7.14 -17.49
N ARG A 4 -0.30 6.18 -18.16
CA ARG A 4 -0.89 4.87 -18.51
C ARG A 4 -0.59 3.80 -17.48
N THR A 5 0.65 3.78 -17.00
CA THR A 5 1.11 2.90 -15.91
C THR A 5 1.91 3.75 -14.95
N SER A 6 1.38 3.96 -13.75
CA SER A 6 2.05 4.73 -12.72
C SER A 6 3.36 4.07 -12.28
N PRO A 7 4.33 4.84 -11.75
CA PRO A 7 5.56 4.28 -11.20
C PRO A 7 5.29 3.20 -10.14
N TYR A 8 4.26 3.37 -9.32
CA TYR A 8 3.83 2.36 -8.35
C TYR A 8 3.41 1.05 -9.02
N ARG A 9 2.50 1.09 -10.00
CA ARG A 9 2.03 -0.13 -10.69
C ARG A 9 3.15 -0.81 -11.44
N PHE A 10 4.04 -0.03 -12.05
CA PHE A 10 5.23 -0.54 -12.72
C PHE A 10 6.16 -1.25 -11.74
N TYR A 11 6.47 -0.61 -10.61
CA TYR A 11 7.26 -1.20 -9.54
C TYR A 11 6.61 -2.49 -8.99
N GLN A 12 5.30 -2.46 -8.71
CA GLN A 12 4.55 -3.64 -8.24
C GLN A 12 4.56 -4.80 -9.23
N PHE A 13 4.51 -4.53 -10.54
CA PHE A 13 4.58 -5.57 -11.56
C PHE A 13 5.87 -6.39 -11.41
N PHE A 14 7.02 -5.72 -11.28
CA PHE A 14 8.32 -6.39 -11.13
C PHE A 14 8.53 -6.97 -9.73
N VAL A 15 8.03 -6.33 -8.67
CA VAL A 15 8.03 -6.91 -7.33
C VAL A 15 7.26 -8.22 -7.30
N ASN A 16 6.21 -8.37 -8.12
CA ASN A 16 5.41 -9.58 -8.20
C ASN A 16 5.93 -10.61 -9.22
N ALA A 17 7.10 -10.39 -9.82
CA ALA A 17 7.71 -11.35 -10.74
C ALA A 17 7.96 -12.72 -10.07
N GLU A 18 7.78 -13.77 -10.88
CA GLU A 18 7.98 -15.16 -10.46
C GLU A 18 9.47 -15.44 -10.19
N ASP A 19 9.74 -16.23 -9.14
CA ASP A 19 11.10 -16.62 -8.75
C ASP A 19 11.86 -17.29 -9.91
N ALA A 20 11.17 -18.07 -10.75
CA ALA A 20 11.77 -18.77 -11.88
C ALA A 20 12.26 -17.84 -13.01
N LYS A 21 11.86 -16.56 -13.02
CA LYS A 21 12.18 -15.61 -14.10
C LYS A 21 12.97 -14.40 -13.64
N VAL A 22 12.94 -14.08 -12.34
CA VAL A 22 13.50 -12.82 -11.83
C VAL A 22 14.99 -12.65 -12.12
N ILE A 23 15.78 -13.72 -12.06
CA ILE A 23 17.22 -13.67 -12.36
C ILE A 23 17.48 -13.41 -13.85
N ASP A 24 16.69 -14.03 -14.73
CA ASP A 24 16.78 -13.78 -16.17
C ASP A 24 16.37 -12.34 -16.51
N TYR A 25 15.35 -11.82 -15.83
CA TYR A 25 14.92 -10.44 -15.97
C TYR A 25 15.98 -9.44 -15.50
N LEU A 26 16.71 -9.73 -14.42
CA LEU A 26 17.85 -8.90 -14.01
C LEU A 26 18.90 -8.81 -15.14
N LYS A 27 19.23 -9.93 -15.77
CA LYS A 27 20.21 -9.99 -16.86
C LYS A 27 19.76 -9.24 -18.12
N VAL A 28 18.46 -9.17 -18.39
CA VAL A 28 17.91 -8.61 -19.63
C VAL A 28 17.49 -7.15 -19.50
N PHE A 29 16.93 -6.75 -18.35
CA PHE A 29 16.29 -5.45 -18.18
C PHE A 29 17.10 -4.44 -17.36
N THR A 30 18.23 -4.85 -16.80
CA THR A 30 19.07 -3.97 -15.95
C THR A 30 20.48 -3.82 -16.51
N PHE A 31 21.22 -2.84 -16.00
CA PHE A 31 22.64 -2.62 -16.29
C PHE A 31 23.55 -3.18 -15.19
N LEU A 32 23.03 -4.06 -14.33
CA LEU A 32 23.81 -4.67 -13.27
C LEU A 32 24.92 -5.55 -13.85
N GLU A 33 26.08 -5.49 -13.23
CA GLU A 33 27.20 -6.35 -13.58
C GLU A 33 26.93 -7.79 -13.13
N ARG A 34 27.58 -8.74 -13.82
CA ARG A 34 27.43 -10.17 -13.54
C ARG A 34 27.65 -10.51 -12.06
N GLY A 35 28.68 -9.97 -11.43
CA GLY A 35 28.97 -10.23 -10.01
C GLY A 35 27.88 -9.73 -9.07
N GLN A 36 27.20 -8.62 -9.40
CA GLN A 36 26.07 -8.12 -8.62
C GLN A 36 24.86 -9.05 -8.75
N ILE A 37 24.58 -9.56 -9.96
CA ILE A 37 23.50 -10.51 -10.20
C ILE A 37 23.75 -11.84 -9.46
N GLU A 38 24.98 -12.35 -9.50
CA GLU A 38 25.38 -13.58 -8.79
C GLU A 38 25.23 -13.42 -7.27
N ALA A 39 25.56 -12.25 -6.71
CA ALA A 39 25.35 -11.95 -5.30
C ALA A 39 23.84 -11.93 -4.93
N ILE A 40 23.02 -11.26 -5.73
CA ILE A 40 21.56 -11.20 -5.54
C ILE A 40 20.93 -12.60 -5.65
N GLU A 41 21.41 -13.43 -6.59
CA GLU A 41 20.97 -14.81 -6.74
C GLU A 41 21.29 -15.64 -5.49
N ALA A 42 22.51 -15.50 -4.94
CA ALA A 42 22.88 -16.17 -3.70
C ALA A 42 22.01 -15.73 -2.51
N GLU A 43 21.70 -14.43 -2.39
CA GLU A 43 20.78 -13.92 -1.36
C GLU A 43 19.36 -14.48 -1.53
N GLN A 44 18.87 -14.53 -2.78
CA GLN A 44 17.55 -15.10 -3.10
C GLN A 44 17.49 -16.58 -2.73
N GLN A 45 18.54 -17.36 -2.99
CA GLN A 45 18.61 -18.78 -2.61
C GLN A 45 18.65 -18.97 -1.09
N ALA A 46 19.36 -18.09 -0.37
CA ALA A 46 19.46 -18.14 1.08
C ALA A 46 18.15 -17.78 1.77
N ASN A 47 17.40 -16.78 1.25
CA ASN A 47 16.12 -16.37 1.80
C ASN A 47 15.13 -15.91 0.70
N PRO A 48 14.45 -16.86 0.03
CA PRO A 48 13.50 -16.53 -1.03
C PRO A 48 12.35 -15.63 -0.55
N GLY A 49 11.95 -15.76 0.71
CA GLY A 49 10.86 -14.99 1.32
C GLY A 49 11.15 -13.49 1.46
N ALA A 50 12.43 -13.10 1.52
CA ALA A 50 12.83 -11.69 1.53
C ALA A 50 12.72 -11.02 0.14
N ARG A 51 12.64 -11.83 -0.91
CA ARG A 51 12.50 -11.41 -2.32
C ARG A 51 13.57 -10.39 -2.79
N PRO A 52 14.87 -10.56 -2.45
CA PRO A 52 15.92 -9.61 -2.84
C PRO A 52 15.98 -9.40 -4.35
N ALA A 53 15.84 -10.45 -5.16
CA ALA A 53 15.93 -10.36 -6.61
C ALA A 53 14.79 -9.52 -7.22
N GLN A 54 13.54 -9.71 -6.77
CA GLN A 54 12.41 -8.94 -7.28
C GLN A 54 12.50 -7.47 -6.89
N ARG A 55 12.96 -7.19 -5.66
CA ARG A 55 13.15 -5.82 -5.16
C ARG A 55 14.25 -5.11 -5.93
N ALA A 56 15.37 -5.78 -6.19
CA ALA A 56 16.45 -5.25 -7.02
C ALA A 56 15.96 -4.96 -8.44
N LEU A 57 15.32 -5.95 -9.09
CA LEU A 57 14.78 -5.79 -10.43
C LEU A 57 13.81 -4.60 -10.51
N ALA A 58 12.83 -4.55 -9.62
CA ALA A 58 11.84 -3.49 -9.59
C ALA A 58 12.46 -2.12 -9.36
N ARG A 59 13.46 -2.00 -8.48
CA ARG A 59 14.19 -0.75 -8.25
C ARG A 59 14.94 -0.30 -9.51
N GLU A 60 15.73 -1.17 -10.11
CA GLU A 60 16.56 -0.85 -11.28
C GLU A 60 15.70 -0.38 -12.47
N VAL A 61 14.69 -1.16 -12.84
CA VAL A 61 13.85 -0.85 -14.01
C VAL A 61 12.96 0.37 -13.78
N THR A 62 12.45 0.56 -12.56
CA THR A 62 11.64 1.75 -12.22
C THR A 62 12.51 3.00 -12.20
N THR A 63 13.73 2.92 -11.65
CA THR A 63 14.69 4.03 -11.67
C THR A 63 15.09 4.39 -13.10
N LEU A 64 15.36 3.39 -13.93
CA LEU A 64 15.74 3.60 -15.32
C LEU A 64 14.65 4.32 -16.13
N LEU A 65 13.38 3.96 -15.93
CA LEU A 65 12.27 4.47 -16.73
C LEU A 65 11.61 5.74 -16.17
N HIS A 66 11.53 5.85 -14.84
CA HIS A 66 10.79 6.92 -14.15
C HIS A 66 11.69 7.85 -13.33
N GLY A 67 12.98 7.55 -13.19
CA GLY A 67 13.91 8.28 -12.36
C GLY A 67 13.91 7.84 -10.89
N ALA A 68 15.00 8.14 -10.19
CA ALA A 68 15.22 7.72 -8.81
C ALA A 68 14.14 8.23 -7.84
N ALA A 69 13.77 9.52 -7.94
CA ALA A 69 12.77 10.11 -7.05
C ALA A 69 11.40 9.42 -7.16
N ALA A 70 10.94 9.10 -8.39
CA ALA A 70 9.69 8.39 -8.61
C ALA A 70 9.77 6.93 -8.15
N CYS A 71 10.92 6.29 -8.32
CA CYS A 71 11.15 4.94 -7.78
C CYS A 71 11.07 4.93 -6.25
N ASP A 72 11.70 5.88 -5.57
CA ASP A 72 11.68 5.95 -4.10
C ASP A 72 10.27 6.26 -3.57
N SER A 73 9.51 7.13 -4.24
CA SER A 73 8.08 7.34 -3.94
C SER A 73 7.28 6.03 -4.12
N ALA A 74 7.44 5.31 -5.24
CA ALA A 74 6.76 4.04 -5.48
C ALA A 74 7.08 2.98 -4.42
N ILE A 75 8.33 2.94 -3.95
CA ILE A 75 8.77 2.06 -2.86
C ILE A 75 8.07 2.42 -1.55
N LYS A 76 8.02 3.70 -1.18
CA LYS A 76 7.33 4.16 0.04
C LYS A 76 5.82 3.86 -0.03
N ALA A 77 5.17 4.18 -1.14
CA ALA A 77 3.76 3.86 -1.37
C ALA A 77 3.49 2.35 -1.26
N SER A 78 4.37 1.52 -1.81
CA SER A 78 4.34 0.07 -1.62
C SER A 78 4.45 -0.30 -0.14
N GLN A 79 5.39 0.25 0.61
CA GLN A 79 5.57 -0.09 2.02
C GLN A 79 4.29 0.23 2.83
N ILE A 80 3.69 1.40 2.60
CA ILE A 80 2.42 1.80 3.25
C ILE A 80 1.30 0.82 2.89
N LEU A 81 1.14 0.48 1.61
CA LEU A 81 0.16 -0.50 1.14
C LEU A 81 0.51 -1.96 1.49
N PHE A 82 1.62 -2.21 2.18
CA PHE A 82 1.92 -3.50 2.78
C PHE A 82 1.98 -3.44 4.31
N GLY A 83 1.48 -2.35 4.91
CA GLY A 83 1.26 -2.23 6.35
C GLY A 83 2.40 -1.58 7.12
N ALA A 84 3.34 -0.91 6.45
CA ALA A 84 4.29 -0.05 7.15
C ALA A 84 3.54 1.06 7.89
N GLU A 85 4.06 1.46 9.05
CA GLU A 85 3.51 2.59 9.79
C GLU A 85 3.56 3.84 8.93
N ILE A 86 2.48 4.61 8.95
CA ILE A 86 2.36 5.82 8.13
C ILE A 86 3.18 6.95 8.77
N GLY A 87 3.26 7.01 10.10
CA GLY A 87 4.25 7.81 10.86
C GLY A 87 4.61 9.17 10.24
N ASP A 88 5.91 9.38 10.00
CA ASP A 88 6.50 10.59 9.41
C ASP A 88 6.40 10.66 7.88
N THR A 89 5.51 9.87 7.24
CA THR A 89 5.26 9.99 5.79
C THR A 89 4.70 11.37 5.50
N ASP A 90 5.20 12.04 4.47
CA ASP A 90 4.64 13.31 4.01
C ASP A 90 3.35 13.12 3.16
N GLU A 91 2.53 14.17 3.07
CA GLU A 91 1.26 14.11 2.34
C GLU A 91 1.48 13.78 0.85
N ALA A 92 2.57 14.27 0.24
CA ALA A 92 2.88 14.02 -1.16
C ALA A 92 3.08 12.52 -1.46
N THR A 93 3.85 11.82 -0.62
CA THR A 93 4.05 10.38 -0.72
C THR A 93 2.73 9.62 -0.46
N PHE A 94 1.91 10.10 0.48
CA PHE A 94 0.61 9.50 0.71
C PHE A 94 -0.34 9.68 -0.48
N MET A 95 -0.26 10.79 -1.22
CA MET A 95 -1.06 10.99 -2.44
C MET A 95 -0.76 9.96 -3.53
N ASP A 96 0.49 9.46 -3.60
CA ASP A 96 0.82 8.34 -4.48
C ASP A 96 0.09 7.05 -4.08
N VAL A 97 -0.21 6.86 -2.78
CA VAL A 97 -1.08 5.77 -2.32
C VAL A 97 -2.53 5.99 -2.72
N VAL A 98 -3.04 7.22 -2.55
CA VAL A 98 -4.44 7.58 -2.89
C VAL A 98 -4.75 7.33 -4.37
N GLY A 99 -3.80 7.61 -5.27
CA GLY A 99 -3.97 7.37 -6.71
C GLY A 99 -4.09 5.88 -7.09
N GLU A 100 -3.73 4.97 -6.19
CA GLU A 100 -3.58 3.54 -6.50
C GLU A 100 -4.67 2.66 -5.93
N VAL A 101 -5.48 3.19 -5.01
CA VAL A 101 -6.55 2.44 -4.33
C VAL A 101 -7.91 3.12 -4.50
N PRO A 102 -9.03 2.35 -4.40
CA PRO A 102 -10.36 2.92 -4.39
C PRO A 102 -10.46 4.06 -3.38
N THR A 103 -10.95 5.21 -3.84
CA THR A 103 -11.06 6.41 -3.01
C THR A 103 -12.48 6.94 -3.12
N PHE A 104 -13.04 7.37 -1.99
CA PHE A 104 -14.38 7.96 -1.91
C PHE A 104 -14.39 9.18 -1.00
N ASP A 105 -15.35 10.07 -1.21
CA ASP A 105 -15.52 11.24 -0.38
C ASP A 105 -16.43 10.92 0.82
N LEU A 106 -16.03 11.40 1.98
CA LEU A 106 -16.73 11.29 3.25
C LEU A 106 -16.93 12.71 3.79
N ASP A 107 -18.17 13.03 4.17
CA ASP A 107 -18.46 14.32 4.82
C ASP A 107 -17.59 14.47 6.08
N PRO A 108 -16.71 15.50 6.16
CA PRO A 108 -15.89 15.73 7.33
C PRO A 108 -16.70 15.82 8.63
N ALA A 109 -17.93 16.34 8.56
CA ALA A 109 -18.81 16.46 9.73
C ALA A 109 -19.25 15.10 10.29
N ALA A 110 -19.16 14.02 9.50
CA ALA A 110 -19.45 12.67 9.99
C ALA A 110 -18.40 12.16 11.00
N LEU A 111 -17.22 12.78 11.06
CA LEU A 111 -16.14 12.44 11.99
C LEU A 111 -16.12 13.30 13.25
N ASP A 112 -16.98 14.32 13.34
CA ASP A 112 -17.10 15.19 14.51
C ASP A 112 -17.80 14.50 15.68
N GLY A 113 -17.65 15.05 16.89
CA GLY A 113 -18.30 14.55 18.10
C GLY A 113 -17.90 13.12 18.44
N GLU A 114 -18.87 12.21 18.52
CA GLU A 114 -18.60 10.78 18.76
C GLU A 114 -17.97 10.08 17.54
N GLY A 115 -17.88 10.75 16.38
CA GLY A 115 -17.35 10.19 15.14
C GLY A 115 -18.29 9.19 14.45
N LEU A 116 -17.77 8.48 13.45
CA LEU A 116 -18.52 7.55 12.61
C LEU A 116 -18.25 6.10 13.04
N PRO A 117 -19.26 5.22 13.20
CA PRO A 117 -19.02 3.80 13.45
C PRO A 117 -18.16 3.17 12.35
N LEU A 118 -17.07 2.49 12.73
CA LEU A 118 -16.14 1.90 11.77
C LEU A 118 -16.84 0.89 10.85
N VAL A 119 -17.80 0.14 11.39
CA VAL A 119 -18.62 -0.83 10.62
C VAL A 119 -19.39 -0.18 9.47
N ASP A 120 -19.82 1.07 9.64
CA ASP A 120 -20.56 1.81 8.60
C ASP A 120 -19.60 2.31 7.53
N LEU A 121 -18.46 2.85 7.98
CA LEU A 121 -17.39 3.30 7.10
C LEU A 121 -16.84 2.17 6.21
N LEU A 122 -16.67 0.95 6.75
CA LEU A 122 -16.19 -0.21 5.98
C LEU A 122 -17.17 -0.65 4.88
N VAL A 123 -18.47 -0.50 5.12
CA VAL A 123 -19.51 -0.81 4.12
C VAL A 123 -19.56 0.29 3.06
N GLN A 124 -19.51 1.56 3.47
CA GLN A 124 -19.45 2.70 2.55
C GLN A 124 -18.21 2.65 1.65
N ALA A 125 -17.07 2.22 2.21
CA ALA A 125 -15.82 2.00 1.49
C ALA A 125 -15.84 0.79 0.54
N GLY A 126 -16.91 -0.02 0.54
CA GLY A 126 -17.02 -1.23 -0.27
C GLY A 126 -16.12 -2.39 0.17
N LEU A 127 -15.47 -2.29 1.33
CA LEU A 127 -14.58 -3.35 1.86
C LEU A 127 -15.37 -4.52 2.46
N CYS A 128 -16.57 -4.24 2.98
CA CYS A 128 -17.47 -5.23 3.55
C CYS A 128 -18.86 -5.12 2.91
N PRO A 129 -19.49 -6.25 2.53
CA PRO A 129 -20.81 -6.23 1.88
C PRO A 129 -21.96 -5.89 2.85
N SER A 130 -21.74 -5.96 4.16
CA SER A 130 -22.72 -5.62 5.19
C SER A 130 -22.06 -5.30 6.53
N LYS A 131 -22.79 -4.62 7.42
CA LYS A 131 -22.33 -4.33 8.79
C LYS A 131 -22.04 -5.60 9.58
N GLY A 132 -22.83 -6.66 9.38
CA GLY A 132 -22.62 -7.96 10.03
C GLY A 132 -21.30 -8.62 9.59
N GLN A 133 -20.95 -8.52 8.30
CA GLN A 133 -19.66 -9.00 7.82
C GLN A 133 -18.51 -8.12 8.35
N ALA A 134 -18.70 -6.80 8.39
CA ALA A 134 -17.70 -5.88 8.94
C ALA A 134 -17.34 -6.22 10.39
N ARG A 135 -18.33 -6.48 11.26
CA ARG A 135 -18.08 -6.91 12.65
C ARG A 135 -17.26 -8.20 12.72
N LYS A 136 -17.65 -9.23 11.97
CA LYS A 136 -16.90 -10.50 11.91
C LYS A 136 -15.46 -10.29 11.44
N ASP A 137 -15.25 -9.42 10.45
CA ASP A 137 -13.92 -9.10 9.93
C ASP A 137 -13.08 -8.34 10.98
N ILE A 138 -13.68 -7.46 11.79
CA ILE A 138 -13.02 -6.77 12.91
C ILE A 138 -12.66 -7.76 14.03
N ASP A 139 -13.59 -8.60 14.46
CA ASP A 139 -13.37 -9.57 15.54
C ASP A 139 -12.35 -10.64 15.14
N GLY A 140 -12.33 -11.03 13.86
CA GLY A 140 -11.26 -11.86 13.26
C GLY A 140 -9.94 -11.11 13.10
N GLY A 141 -9.90 -9.82 13.40
CA GLY A 141 -8.77 -8.92 13.32
C GLY A 141 -8.23 -8.75 11.90
N GLY A 142 -9.12 -8.77 10.91
CA GLY A 142 -8.82 -8.51 9.51
C GLY A 142 -8.91 -7.04 9.11
N ILE A 143 -9.28 -6.14 10.03
CA ILE A 143 -9.50 -4.72 9.74
C ILE A 143 -8.41 -3.83 10.34
N TYR A 144 -8.02 -2.82 9.57
CA TYR A 144 -7.04 -1.82 9.97
C TYR A 144 -7.48 -0.42 9.53
N VAL A 145 -7.16 0.58 10.36
CA VAL A 145 -7.30 2.01 10.07
C VAL A 145 -5.91 2.61 10.19
N ASN A 146 -5.42 3.29 9.15
CA ASN A 146 -4.06 3.84 9.08
C ASN A 146 -2.98 2.81 9.41
N ASN A 147 -3.16 1.59 8.91
CA ASN A 147 -2.34 0.40 9.18
C ASN A 147 -2.31 -0.08 10.64
N LEU A 148 -3.07 0.54 11.54
CA LEU A 148 -3.28 0.07 12.91
C LEU A 148 -4.45 -0.91 12.95
N ARG A 149 -4.23 -2.08 13.56
CA ARG A 149 -5.25 -3.12 13.67
C ARG A 149 -6.37 -2.65 14.60
N VAL A 150 -7.61 -2.81 14.18
CA VAL A 150 -8.79 -2.57 15.02
C VAL A 150 -9.39 -3.91 15.42
N SER A 151 -9.64 -4.08 16.72
CA SER A 151 -10.15 -5.34 17.29
C SER A 151 -11.49 -5.18 18.00
N ASP A 152 -12.05 -3.98 18.05
CA ASP A 152 -13.34 -3.71 18.68
C ASP A 152 -14.38 -3.30 17.63
N ALA A 153 -15.43 -4.11 17.48
CA ALA A 153 -16.53 -3.87 16.56
C ALA A 153 -17.39 -2.64 16.93
N GLY A 154 -17.28 -2.15 18.17
CA GLY A 154 -17.88 -0.90 18.64
C GLY A 154 -17.07 0.35 18.32
N SER A 155 -15.87 0.19 17.76
CA SER A 155 -14.96 1.30 17.49
C SER A 155 -15.53 2.31 16.50
N ARG A 156 -15.19 3.57 16.74
CA ARG A 156 -15.59 4.72 15.95
C ARG A 156 -14.36 5.42 15.39
N VAL A 157 -14.55 6.10 14.27
CA VAL A 157 -13.51 6.90 13.63
C VAL A 157 -13.83 8.38 13.81
N THR A 158 -12.89 9.14 14.33
CA THR A 158 -13.00 10.57 14.64
C THR A 158 -12.01 11.39 13.83
N ILE A 159 -12.12 12.71 13.92
CA ILE A 159 -11.20 13.66 13.28
C ILE A 159 -9.73 13.45 13.64
N GLU A 160 -9.43 12.86 14.80
CA GLU A 160 -8.07 12.64 15.33
C GLU A 160 -7.30 11.58 14.54
N GLN A 161 -8.03 10.66 13.91
CA GLN A 161 -7.42 9.61 13.08
C GLN A 161 -7.15 10.08 11.65
N ARG A 162 -7.44 11.34 11.29
CA ARG A 162 -7.18 11.83 9.94
C ARG A 162 -5.69 11.99 9.69
N LEU A 163 -5.18 11.26 8.71
CA LEU A 163 -3.87 11.51 8.13
C LEU A 163 -3.89 12.85 7.40
N PHE A 164 -2.91 13.70 7.70
CA PHE A 164 -2.78 15.04 7.10
C PHE A 164 -4.04 15.91 7.27
N GLY A 165 -4.88 15.59 8.26
CA GLY A 165 -6.17 16.25 8.48
C GLY A 165 -7.22 15.99 7.39
N ARG A 166 -6.97 15.11 6.42
CA ARG A 166 -7.79 14.95 5.21
C ARG A 166 -8.14 13.52 4.84
N TYR A 167 -7.41 12.51 5.30
CA TYR A 167 -7.55 11.15 4.79
C TYR A 167 -7.65 10.09 5.89
N LEU A 168 -8.32 8.98 5.56
CA LEU A 168 -8.26 7.73 6.33
C LEU A 168 -7.87 6.60 5.39
N LEU A 169 -6.85 5.82 5.75
CA LEU A 169 -6.52 4.59 5.03
C LEU A 169 -7.22 3.41 5.69
N LEU A 170 -8.16 2.80 4.98
CA LEU A 170 -8.89 1.61 5.42
C LEU A 170 -8.31 0.38 4.76
N ARG A 171 -8.14 -0.69 5.52
CA ARG A 171 -7.64 -1.96 5.01
C ARG A 171 -8.42 -3.14 5.55
N LYS A 172 -8.72 -4.08 4.64
CA LYS A 172 -9.21 -5.42 4.94
C LYS A 172 -8.21 -6.48 4.45
N GLY A 173 -7.74 -7.31 5.38
CA GLY A 173 -6.76 -8.35 5.10
C GLY A 173 -5.45 -7.79 4.55
N LYS A 174 -4.87 -8.46 3.54
CA LYS A 174 -3.54 -8.13 3.02
C LYS A 174 -3.54 -7.17 1.81
N LYS A 175 -4.61 -7.13 1.03
CA LYS A 175 -4.62 -6.49 -0.31
C LYS A 175 -5.83 -5.60 -0.59
N SER A 176 -6.85 -5.59 0.27
CA SER A 176 -8.06 -4.80 0.05
C SER A 176 -7.93 -3.50 0.81
N TYR A 177 -7.85 -2.39 0.08
CA TYR A 177 -7.65 -1.05 0.60
C TYR A 177 -8.73 -0.12 0.07
N ALA A 178 -9.04 0.91 0.86
CA ALA A 178 -9.80 2.06 0.41
C ALA A 178 -9.32 3.31 1.15
N VAL A 179 -9.38 4.47 0.51
CA VAL A 179 -9.12 5.77 1.15
C VAL A 179 -10.42 6.55 1.24
N ALA A 180 -10.72 7.07 2.44
CA ALA A 180 -11.78 8.05 2.62
C ALA A 180 -11.17 9.46 2.61
N ARG A 181 -11.64 10.35 1.72
CA ARG A 181 -11.32 11.78 1.76
C ARG A 181 -12.32 12.48 2.67
N CYS A 182 -11.84 13.04 3.76
CA CYS A 182 -12.63 13.63 4.85
C CYS A 182 -12.03 14.95 5.34
N GLY A 183 -11.38 15.68 4.43
CA GLY A 183 -10.85 17.02 4.63
C GLY A 183 -11.61 18.06 3.81
N ALA A 184 -11.54 19.32 4.25
CA ALA A 184 -12.01 20.48 3.50
C ALA A 184 -11.05 20.87 2.36
#